data_AF-A0A524EC41-F1
#
_entry.id   AF-A0A524EC41-F1
#
_cell.length_a   1.000
_cell.length_b   1.000
_cell.length_c   1.000
_cell.angle_alpha   90.00
_cell.angle_beta   90.00
_cell.angle_gamma   90.00
#
_symmetry.space_group_name_H-M   'P 1'
#
loop_
_entity.id
_entity.type
_entity.pdbx_description
1 polymer ?
#
loop_
_entity_poly.entity_id
_entity_poly.type
_entity_poly.pdbx_seq_one_letter_code
_entity_poly.pdbx_strand_id
1 'polypeptide(L)'
;MRIDPIQVTGLVFSILAIFTFSVFVVNNTFPAFDFAISDQDLIEIDESTGDEASAFMWDYRGIELLAQSFVLFLTAVGSLALLRDIASQRDERTL
;
A
#
# COMPACT_ATOMS: atom_id res chain seq x y z
N MET A 1 -32.26 -5.76 -9.36
CA MET A 1 -30.81 -5.96 -9.56
C MET A 1 -30.46 -7.34 -9.02
N ARG A 2 -29.90 -8.24 -9.84
CA ARG A 2 -29.45 -9.55 -9.39
C ARG A 2 -28.04 -9.37 -8.84
N ILE A 3 -27.85 -9.59 -7.54
CA ILE A 3 -26.55 -9.43 -6.90
C ILE A 3 -25.64 -10.55 -7.40
N ASP A 4 -24.51 -10.19 -8.03
CA ASP A 4 -23.55 -11.16 -8.52
C ASP A 4 -22.64 -11.64 -7.37
N PRO A 5 -22.44 -12.96 -7.20
CA PRO A 5 -21.63 -13.50 -6.10
C PRO A 5 -20.16 -13.05 -6.16
N ILE A 6 -19.65 -12.76 -7.36
CA ILE A 6 -18.30 -12.21 -7.57
C ILE A 6 -18.20 -10.80 -6.97
N GLN A 7 -19.24 -9.97 -7.17
CA GLN A 7 -19.28 -8.60 -6.67
C GLN A 7 -19.35 -8.58 -5.13
N VAL A 8 -20.15 -9.48 -4.54
CA VAL A 8 -20.25 -9.62 -3.08
C VAL A 8 -18.93 -10.08 -2.48
N THR A 9 -18.29 -11.06 -3.11
CA THR A 9 -17.00 -11.58 -2.64
C THR A 9 -15.95 -10.47 -2.65
N GLY A 10 -15.86 -9.71 -3.74
CA GLY A 10 -14.94 -8.57 -3.83
C GLY A 10 -15.20 -7.47 -2.80
N LEU A 11 -16.48 -7.19 -2.50
CA LEU A 11 -16.87 -6.23 -1.47
C LEU A 11 -16.42 -6.70 -0.08
N VAL A 12 -16.68 -7.96 0.26
CA VAL A 12 -16.29 -8.55 1.56
C VAL A 12 -14.78 -8.51 1.74
N PHE A 13 -14.01 -8.90 0.72
CA PHE A 13 -12.54 -8.85 0.79
C PHE A 13 -12.02 -7.41 0.92
N SER A 14 -12.62 -6.45 0.22
CA SER A 14 -12.24 -5.04 0.33
C SER A 14 -12.48 -4.49 1.73
N ILE A 15 -13.65 -4.78 2.31
CA ILE A 15 -13.98 -4.36 3.69
C ILE A 15 -13.00 -4.99 4.68
N LEU A 16 -12.71 -6.29 4.53
CA LEU A 16 -11.79 -7.00 5.41
C LEU A 16 -10.36 -6.45 5.31
N ALA A 17 -9.90 -6.13 4.09
CA ALA A 17 -8.58 -5.56 3.86
C ALA A 17 -8.45 -4.17 4.49
N ILE A 18 -9.46 -3.29 4.29
CA ILE A 18 -9.48 -1.96 4.90
C ILE A 18 -9.51 -2.07 6.42
N PHE A 19 -10.37 -2.91 6.99
CA PHE A 19 -10.46 -3.09 8.43
C PHE A 19 -9.14 -3.59 9.03
N THR A 20 -8.54 -4.63 8.43
CA THR A 20 -7.26 -5.19 8.87
C THR A 20 -6.16 -4.11 8.80
N PHE A 21 -6.11 -3.35 7.71
CA PHE A 21 -5.15 -2.26 7.54
C PHE A 21 -5.35 -1.16 8.58
N SER A 22 -6.58 -0.72 8.84
CA SER A 22 -6.88 0.30 9.85
C SER A 22 -6.52 -0.15 11.26
N VAL A 23 -6.88 -1.38 11.63
CA VAL A 23 -6.52 -1.97 12.94
C VAL A 23 -5.00 -2.06 13.07
N PHE A 24 -4.31 -2.44 12.01
CA PHE A 24 -2.86 -2.52 12.00
C PHE A 24 -2.20 -1.14 12.15
N VAL A 25 -2.74 -0.11 11.51
CA VAL A 25 -2.25 1.28 11.64
C VAL A 25 -2.47 1.84 13.04
N VAL A 26 -3.60 1.51 13.69
CA VAL A 26 -3.90 2.00 15.05
C VAL A 26 -3.08 1.29 16.12
N ASN A 27 -2.80 -0.02 15.94
CA ASN A 27 -2.10 -0.82 16.95
C ASN A 27 -0.57 -0.77 16.84
N ASN A 28 -0.03 -0.36 15.69
CA ASN A 28 1.41 -0.16 15.53
C ASN A 28 1.68 1.33 15.55
N THR A 29 2.45 1.78 16.54
CA THR A 29 2.96 3.14 16.58
C THR A 29 3.84 3.34 15.35
N PHE A 30 3.53 4.33 14.50
CA PHE A 30 4.42 4.74 13.42
C PHE A 30 5.55 5.57 14.03
N PRO A 31 6.80 5.10 14.08
CA PRO A 31 7.93 5.84 14.60
C PRO A 31 8.37 6.92 13.60
N ALA A 32 7.43 7.78 13.16
CA ALA A 32 7.67 8.79 12.13
C ALA A 32 8.78 9.78 12.54
N PHE A 33 9.00 9.95 13.85
CA PHE A 33 9.99 10.87 14.40
C PHE A 33 10.92 10.25 15.46
N ASP A 34 10.73 8.99 15.87
CA ASP A 34 11.57 8.36 16.90
C ASP A 34 13.03 8.25 16.46
N PHE A 35 13.28 8.13 15.15
CA PHE A 35 14.62 8.06 14.58
C PHE A 35 15.12 9.40 14.01
N ALA A 36 14.32 10.46 14.06
CA ALA A 36 14.71 11.80 13.61
C ALA A 36 15.57 12.55 14.65
N ILE A 37 15.56 12.09 15.90
CA ILE A 37 16.31 12.65 17.03
C ILE A 37 17.03 11.50 17.77
N SER A 38 17.77 10.69 17.01
CA SER A 38 18.61 9.63 17.60
C SER A 38 20.00 10.20 17.90
N ASP A 39 20.45 10.07 19.16
CA ASP A 39 21.85 10.29 19.55
C ASP A 39 22.79 9.17 19.03
N GLN A 40 22.25 8.17 18.34
CA GLN A 40 22.99 7.08 17.71
C GLN A 40 23.05 7.34 16.20
N ASP A 41 24.27 7.30 15.63
CA ASP A 41 24.49 7.22 14.18
C ASP A 41 23.90 5.89 13.68
N LEU A 42 22.69 5.96 13.12
CA LEU A 42 21.96 4.81 12.60
C LEU A 42 22.37 4.46 11.15
N ILE A 43 23.03 5.40 10.46
CA ILE A 43 23.52 5.26 9.09
C ILE A 43 24.83 6.05 9.01
N GLU A 44 25.93 5.42 8.61
CA GLU A 44 27.23 6.09 8.47
C GLU A 44 27.28 6.74 7.08
N ILE A 45 27.34 8.08 7.01
CA ILE A 45 27.16 8.84 5.76
C ILE A 45 28.40 8.72 4.81
N ASP A 46 29.45 8.01 5.22
CA ASP A 46 30.74 7.95 4.50
C ASP A 46 30.89 6.74 3.55
N GLU A 47 30.08 5.68 3.70
CA GLU A 47 30.04 4.51 2.81
C GLU A 47 28.61 4.18 2.31
N SER A 48 28.53 3.28 1.31
CA SER A 48 27.35 2.69 0.65
C SER A 48 25.99 2.98 1.31
N THR A 49 25.52 4.22 1.21
CA THR A 49 24.37 4.71 1.98
C THR A 49 23.07 4.00 1.60
N GLY A 50 23.03 3.41 0.39
CA GLY A 50 21.87 2.68 -0.11
C GLY A 50 21.59 1.36 0.60
N ASP A 51 22.63 0.57 0.89
CA ASP A 51 22.46 -0.74 1.52
C ASP A 51 22.10 -0.58 3.01
N GLU A 52 22.76 0.35 3.70
CA GLU A 52 22.45 0.68 5.09
C GLU A 52 21.09 1.32 5.25
N ALA A 53 20.69 2.24 4.36
CA ALA A 53 19.35 2.80 4.39
C ALA A 53 18.28 1.74 4.13
N SER A 54 18.53 0.79 3.21
CA SER A 54 17.63 -0.32 2.94
C SER A 54 17.47 -1.23 4.17
N ALA A 55 18.60 -1.63 4.80
CA ALA A 55 18.60 -2.43 6.02
C ALA A 55 17.85 -1.72 7.16
N PHE A 56 18.17 -0.44 7.41
CA PHE A 56 17.47 0.39 8.39
C PHE A 56 15.96 0.45 8.12
N MET A 57 15.56 0.67 6.86
CA MET A 57 14.15 0.73 6.51
C MET A 57 13.44 -0.61 6.72
N TRP A 58 14.08 -1.75 6.46
CA TRP A 58 13.48 -3.07 6.71
C TRP A 58 13.43 -3.42 8.20
N ASP A 59 14.49 -3.14 8.95
CA ASP A 59 14.62 -3.51 10.36
C ASP A 59 13.76 -2.64 11.28
N TYR A 60 13.64 -1.34 10.99
CA TYR A 60 12.93 -0.38 11.85
C TYR A 60 11.62 0.14 11.26
N ARG A 61 11.45 0.10 9.93
CA ARG A 61 10.31 0.70 9.22
C ARG A 61 9.63 -0.23 8.21
N GLY A 62 9.91 -1.54 8.25
CA GLY A 62 9.46 -2.49 7.22
C GLY A 62 7.94 -2.57 7.11
N ILE A 63 7.25 -2.37 8.24
CA ILE A 63 5.80 -2.29 8.32
C ILE A 63 5.23 -1.12 7.50
N GLU A 64 5.87 0.05 7.56
CA GLU A 64 5.44 1.24 6.82
C GLU A 64 5.67 1.06 5.31
N LEU A 65 6.77 0.41 4.93
CA LEU A 65 7.07 0.05 3.54
C LEU A 65 6.02 -0.88 2.95
N LEU A 66 5.59 -1.91 3.70
CA LEU A 66 4.53 -2.82 3.27
C LEU A 66 3.19 -2.09 3.13
N ALA A 67 2.88 -1.19 4.07
CA ALA A 67 1.68 -0.37 4.00
C ALA A 67 1.65 0.55 2.77
N GLN A 68 2.75 1.27 2.49
CA GLN A 68 2.86 2.11 1.30
C GLN A 68 2.77 1.30 0.00
N SER A 69 3.44 0.14 -0.06
CA SER A 69 3.38 -0.75 -1.23
C SER A 69 1.96 -1.24 -1.49
N PHE A 70 1.21 -1.55 -0.43
CA PHE A 70 -0.19 -1.96 -0.55
C PHE A 70 -1.08 -0.83 -1.11
N VAL A 71 -0.89 0.41 -0.64
CA VAL A 71 -1.63 1.58 -1.17
C VAL A 71 -1.33 1.80 -2.66
N LEU A 72 -0.05 1.70 -3.05
CA LEU A 72 0.34 1.81 -4.46
C LEU A 72 -0.29 0.71 -5.32
N PHE A 73 -0.31 -0.53 -4.83
CA PHE A 73 -0.95 -1.65 -5.50
C PHE A 73 -2.45 -1.40 -5.70
N LEU A 74 -3.17 -0.98 -4.66
CA LEU A 74 -4.61 -0.65 -4.76
C LEU A 74 -4.87 0.47 -5.76
N THR A 75 -4.01 1.49 -5.78
CA THR A 75 -4.11 2.61 -6.73
C THR A 75 -3.93 2.13 -8.17
N ALA A 76 -2.97 1.25 -8.42
CA ALA A 76 -2.73 0.66 -9.74
C ALA A 76 -3.92 -0.20 -10.20
N VAL A 77 -4.45 -1.06 -9.32
CA VAL A 77 -5.63 -1.89 -9.60
C VAL A 77 -6.85 -1.02 -9.90
N GLY A 78 -7.09 0.03 -9.11
CA GLY A 78 -8.19 0.98 -9.33
C GLY A 78 -8.06 1.69 -10.68
N SER A 79 -6.85 2.14 -11.03
CA SER A 79 -6.57 2.76 -12.32
C SER A 79 -6.81 1.81 -13.49
N LEU A 80 -6.37 0.55 -13.35
CA LEU A 80 -6.59 -0.50 -14.36
C LEU A 80 -8.08 -0.81 -14.53
N ALA A 81 -8.84 -0.89 -13.43
CA ALA A 81 -10.28 -1.12 -13.47
C ALA A 81 -11.01 0.01 -14.22
N LEU A 82 -10.63 1.26 -13.96
CA LEU A 82 -11.21 2.43 -14.63
C LEU A 82 -10.86 2.45 -16.13
N LEU A 83 -9.62 2.14 -16.50
CA LEU A 83 -9.23 2.02 -17.91
C LEU A 83 -9.97 0.89 -18.64
N ARG A 84 -10.20 -0.24 -17.97
CA ARG A 84 -10.95 -1.37 -18.55
C ARG A 84 -12.41 -1.01 -18.82
N ASP A 85 -13.04 -0.26 -17.92
CA ASP A 85 -14.40 0.23 -18.10
C ASP A 85 -14.51 1.19 -19.29
N ILE A 86 -13.60 2.16 -19.38
CA ILE A 86 -13.52 3.10 -20.51
C ILE A 86 -13.33 2.36 -21.84
N ALA A 87 -12.46 1.34 -21.87
CA ALA A 87 -12.23 0.53 -23.06
C ALA A 87 -13.50 -0.24 -23.48
N SER A 88 -14.22 -0.83 -22.52
CA SER A 88 -15.49 -1.53 -22.78
C SER A 88 -16.54 -0.58 -23.38
N GLN A 89 -16.70 0.61 -22.82
CA GLN A 89 -17.66 1.60 -23.31
C GLN A 89 -17.31 2.16 -24.70
N ARG A 90 -16.03 2.17 -25.07
CA ARG A 90 -15.59 2.62 -26.40
C ARG A 90 -15.98 1.62 -27.47
N ASP A 91 -15.80 0.33 -27.21
CA ASP A 91 -16.12 -0.76 -28.14
C ASP A 91 -17.62 -0.82 -28.47
N GLU A 92 -18.47 -0.63 -27.45
CA GLU A 92 -19.93 -0.54 -27.60
C GLU A 92 -20.42 0.65 -28.43
N ARG A 93 -19.66 1.77 -28.48
CA ARG A 93 -20.01 2.95 -29.29
C ARG A 93 -19.55 2.87 -30.74
N THR A 94 -18.71 1.90 -31.09
CA THR A 94 -18.19 1.69 -32.44
C THR A 94 -18.95 0.61 -33.23
N LEU A 95 -19.92 -0.04 -32.60
CA LEU A 95 -20.89 -0.97 -33.18
C LEU A 95 -22.23 -0.28 -33.42
#